data_AF-A0A1Q6HT42-F1
#
_entry.id   AF-A0A1Q6HT42-F1
#
_cell.length_a   1.000
_cell.length_b   1.000
_cell.length_c   1.000
_cell.angle_alpha   90.00
_cell.angle_beta   90.00
_cell.angle_gamma   90.00
#
_symmetry.space_group_name_H-M   'P 1'
#
loop_
_entity.id
_entity.type
_entity.pdbx_description
1 polymer ?
#
loop_
_entity_poly.entity_id
_entity_poly.type
_entity_poly.pdbx_seq_one_letter_code
_entity_poly.pdbx_strand_id
1 'polypeptide(L)'
;MKTVKEIQAEVKREESVLNQLEKRGAASSVIEAQKEAVKAAKKKLEAALNTPTEKAIQSTATTGFVTFNVVKDGETIKESKKIAFVKHNRPIDTKRVDKYIYIITQNKYEEAYPIIVAEAEKILEKEYTVIDINGKTIDKTTATDYYVILDGQHRGTAFAKLAAAGEEVEIPNVYIRNKENIGEYLTDINEAAKSWDNKDKFAVAGLTTENEAIKTISEKIGEGFNPSTAALIYLGKKLNASLLNKALKGEEIKLPKGAIFNKERGDKFIILCKAAGMSVEIITRRYYIEGFNSFAISTNEDKAFGALKEIGRQTDSMAKIKNVKEGDDFIALLKDVA
;
A
#
# COMPACT_ATOMS: atom_id res chain seq x y z
N MET A 1 8.22 5.25 18.45
CA MET A 1 7.42 6.41 18.90
C MET A 1 5.95 6.05 18.72
N LYS A 2 5.07 6.34 19.69
CA LYS A 2 3.63 6.04 19.55
C LYS A 2 3.04 6.88 18.41
N THR A 3 2.18 6.29 17.60
CA THR A 3 1.39 6.98 16.57
C THR A 3 0.33 7.88 17.23
N VAL A 4 -0.16 8.90 16.50
CA VAL A 4 -1.25 9.76 17.00
C VAL A 4 -2.47 8.94 17.42
N LYS A 5 -2.82 7.88 16.68
CA LYS A 5 -3.92 6.98 17.04
C LYS A 5 -3.70 6.26 18.37
N GLU A 6 -2.48 5.83 18.64
CA GLU A 6 -2.13 5.19 19.92
C GLU A 6 -2.20 6.19 21.08
N ILE A 7 -1.76 7.43 20.86
CA ILE A 7 -1.86 8.50 21.87
C ILE A 7 -3.32 8.87 22.12
N GLN A 8 -4.16 8.95 21.06
CA GLN A 8 -5.61 9.16 21.21
C GLN A 8 -6.28 8.02 21.99
N ALA A 9 -5.89 6.77 21.72
CA ALA A 9 -6.41 5.62 22.45
C ALA A 9 -5.99 5.62 23.93
N GLU A 10 -4.77 6.09 24.23
CA GLU A 10 -4.28 6.30 25.59
C GLU A 10 -5.09 7.39 26.30
N VAL A 11 -5.31 8.55 25.69
CA VAL A 11 -6.16 9.61 26.27
C VAL A 11 -7.56 9.08 26.61
N LYS A 12 -8.21 8.38 25.68
CA LYS A 12 -9.54 7.77 25.92
C LYS A 12 -9.53 6.76 27.07
N ARG A 13 -8.45 6.00 27.21
CA ARG A 13 -8.29 5.03 28.31
C ARG A 13 -8.14 5.75 29.64
N GLU A 14 -7.28 6.76 29.73
CA GLU A 14 -7.08 7.53 30.95
C GLU A 14 -8.36 8.27 31.38
N GLU A 15 -9.13 8.81 30.44
CA GLU A 15 -10.44 9.42 30.70
C GLU A 15 -11.47 8.40 31.19
N SER A 16 -11.47 7.20 30.61
CA SER A 16 -12.35 6.11 31.05
C SER A 16 -12.02 5.66 32.48
N VAL A 17 -10.73 5.55 32.82
CA VAL A 17 -10.27 5.22 34.18
C VAL A 17 -10.70 6.31 35.16
N LEU A 18 -10.51 7.59 34.82
CA LEU A 18 -10.96 8.72 35.65
C LEU A 18 -12.47 8.63 35.93
N ASN A 19 -13.28 8.46 34.88
CA ASN A 19 -14.73 8.33 35.02
C ASN A 19 -15.14 7.14 35.92
N GLN A 20 -14.40 6.03 35.89
CA GLN A 20 -14.67 4.88 36.77
C GLN A 20 -14.30 5.16 38.23
N LEU A 21 -13.19 5.84 38.48
CA LEU A 21 -12.75 6.22 39.83
C LEU A 21 -13.74 7.19 40.47
N GLU A 22 -14.23 8.17 39.72
CA GLU A 22 -15.25 9.12 40.17
C GLU A 22 -16.56 8.39 40.50
N LYS A 23 -17.04 7.50 39.62
CA LYS A 23 -18.27 6.72 39.84
C LYS A 23 -18.21 5.79 41.05
N ARG A 24 -17.03 5.27 41.38
CA ARG A 24 -16.83 4.35 42.52
C ARG A 24 -16.59 5.08 43.84
N GLY A 25 -16.52 6.42 43.83
CA GLY A 25 -16.19 7.19 45.02
C GLY A 25 -14.79 6.89 45.55
N ALA A 26 -13.81 6.71 44.64
CA ALA A 26 -12.42 6.50 45.04
C ALA A 26 -11.87 7.67 45.86
N ALA A 27 -10.81 7.44 46.64
CA ALA A 27 -10.19 8.48 47.45
C ALA A 27 -9.78 9.70 46.60
N SER A 28 -9.99 10.91 47.13
CA SER A 28 -9.76 12.16 46.40
C SER A 28 -8.33 12.27 45.86
N SER A 29 -7.33 11.81 46.61
CA SER A 29 -5.93 11.80 46.16
C SER A 29 -5.69 10.94 44.91
N VAL A 30 -6.43 9.83 44.76
CA VAL A 30 -6.34 8.93 43.60
C VAL A 30 -7.01 9.56 42.39
N ILE A 31 -8.16 10.22 42.58
CA ILE A 31 -8.85 10.95 41.51
C ILE A 31 -7.98 12.10 40.99
N GLU A 32 -7.38 12.90 41.89
CA GLU A 32 -6.49 13.99 41.49
C GLU A 32 -5.24 13.50 40.76
N ALA A 33 -4.62 12.41 41.21
CA ALA A 33 -3.49 11.80 40.49
C ALA A 33 -3.90 11.35 39.07
N GLN A 34 -5.10 10.79 38.91
CA GLN A 34 -5.62 10.38 37.60
C GLN A 34 -5.95 11.59 36.70
N LYS A 35 -6.44 12.71 37.26
CA LYS A 35 -6.65 13.96 36.49
C LYS A 35 -5.33 14.48 35.91
N GLU A 36 -4.26 14.45 36.68
CA GLU A 36 -2.93 14.85 36.19
C GLU A 36 -2.40 13.89 35.11
N ALA A 37 -2.67 12.57 35.22
CA ALA A 37 -2.36 11.62 34.15
C ALA A 37 -3.14 11.92 32.85
N VAL A 38 -4.45 12.21 32.93
CA VAL A 38 -5.26 12.63 31.77
C VAL A 38 -4.70 13.91 31.15
N LYS A 39 -4.36 14.91 31.97
CA LYS A 39 -3.78 16.17 31.51
C LYS A 39 -2.44 15.95 30.80
N ALA A 40 -1.57 15.12 31.35
CA ALA A 40 -0.30 14.74 30.72
C ALA A 40 -0.52 14.02 29.38
N ALA A 41 -1.48 13.09 29.31
CA ALA A 41 -1.84 12.40 28.08
C ALA A 41 -2.39 13.36 27.01
N LYS A 42 -3.26 14.31 27.40
CA LYS A 42 -3.79 15.36 26.50
C LYS A 42 -2.69 16.29 25.99
N LYS A 43 -1.76 16.71 26.84
CA LYS A 43 -0.60 17.51 26.42
C LYS A 43 0.28 16.78 25.41
N LYS A 44 0.50 15.47 25.58
CA LYS A 44 1.20 14.63 24.59
C LYS A 44 0.45 14.56 23.27
N LEU A 45 -0.88 14.42 23.32
CA LEU A 45 -1.71 14.40 22.11
C LEU A 45 -1.64 15.74 21.37
N GLU A 46 -1.78 16.85 22.08
CA GLU A 46 -1.65 18.20 21.50
C GLU A 46 -0.29 18.41 20.84
N ALA A 47 0.80 18.01 21.51
CA ALA A 47 2.14 18.08 20.93
C ALA A 47 2.27 17.23 19.65
N ALA A 48 1.69 16.03 19.63
CA ALA A 48 1.73 15.14 18.47
C ALA A 48 0.90 15.70 17.29
N LEU A 49 -0.27 16.28 17.57
CA LEU A 49 -1.13 16.91 16.56
C LEU A 49 -0.52 18.20 15.98
N ASN A 50 0.35 18.87 16.75
CA ASN A 50 1.00 20.11 16.32
C ASN A 50 2.24 19.91 15.44
N THR A 51 2.60 18.67 15.10
CA THR A 51 3.68 18.40 14.15
C THR A 51 3.29 18.86 12.74
N PRO A 52 4.25 19.31 11.91
CA PRO A 52 4.01 19.67 10.50
C PRO A 52 3.20 18.62 9.72
N THR A 53 3.57 17.35 9.92
CA THR A 53 2.92 16.20 9.28
C THR A 53 1.44 16.11 9.63
N GLU A 54 1.09 16.14 10.92
CA GLU A 54 -0.29 15.94 11.38
C GLU A 54 -1.17 17.15 11.10
N LYS A 55 -0.61 18.38 11.23
CA LYS A 55 -1.29 19.59 10.79
C LYS A 55 -1.65 19.51 9.30
N ALA A 56 -0.69 19.18 8.44
CA ALA A 56 -0.94 19.09 7.00
C ALA A 56 -1.93 17.96 6.62
N ILE A 57 -1.88 16.80 7.30
CA ILE A 57 -2.87 15.73 7.08
C ILE A 57 -4.29 16.23 7.37
N GLN A 58 -4.47 17.01 8.43
CA GLN A 58 -5.76 17.57 8.85
C GLN A 58 -6.19 18.80 8.02
N SER A 59 -5.24 19.53 7.44
CA SER A 59 -5.52 20.69 6.61
C SER A 59 -6.25 20.32 5.32
N THR A 60 -7.13 21.23 4.88
CA THR A 60 -7.54 21.32 3.48
C THR A 60 -6.40 21.91 2.67
N ALA A 61 -6.24 21.48 1.42
CA ALA A 61 -5.20 22.03 0.56
C ALA A 61 -5.44 23.52 0.29
N THR A 62 -4.37 24.32 0.21
CA THR A 62 -4.50 25.76 -0.05
C THR A 62 -5.06 26.03 -1.44
N THR A 63 -6.03 26.94 -1.54
CA THR A 63 -6.47 27.53 -2.81
C THR A 63 -5.62 28.73 -3.22
N GLY A 64 -4.67 29.13 -2.37
CA GLY A 64 -3.74 30.22 -2.60
C GLY A 64 -2.61 29.84 -3.53
N PHE A 65 -1.70 30.79 -3.71
CA PHE A 65 -0.49 30.58 -4.49
C PHE A 65 0.51 29.69 -3.74
N VAL A 66 1.20 28.86 -4.49
CA VAL A 66 2.34 28.05 -4.04
C VAL A 66 3.50 28.27 -5.01
N THR A 67 4.73 28.10 -4.51
CA THR A 67 5.94 28.27 -5.31
C THR A 67 6.28 26.97 -6.04
N PHE A 68 6.48 27.05 -7.35
CA PHE A 68 6.93 25.98 -8.23
C PHE A 68 8.37 26.27 -8.69
N ASN A 69 9.23 25.28 -8.55
CA ASN A 69 10.60 25.32 -9.06
C ASN A 69 10.59 24.72 -10.47
N VAL A 70 10.33 25.59 -11.45
CA VAL A 70 10.16 25.24 -12.86
C VAL A 70 11.52 25.06 -13.51
N VAL A 71 11.73 23.90 -14.12
CA VAL A 71 12.94 23.59 -14.88
C VAL A 71 12.75 24.01 -16.33
N LYS A 72 13.60 24.95 -16.78
CA LYS A 72 13.59 25.48 -18.14
C LYS A 72 15.03 25.63 -18.63
N ASP A 73 15.34 25.01 -19.76
CA ASP A 73 16.66 25.09 -20.41
C ASP A 73 17.86 24.75 -19.50
N GLY A 74 17.65 23.86 -18.53
CA GLY A 74 18.67 23.44 -17.57
C GLY A 74 18.77 24.34 -16.33
N GLU A 75 18.00 25.42 -16.27
CA GLU A 75 17.90 26.31 -15.11
C GLU A 75 16.59 26.10 -14.34
N THR A 76 16.59 26.46 -13.06
CA THR A 76 15.40 26.43 -12.20
C THR A 76 14.92 27.84 -11.91
N ILE A 77 13.67 28.12 -12.29
CA ILE A 77 12.99 29.39 -12.10
C ILE A 77 11.86 29.20 -11.09
N LYS A 78 11.76 30.11 -10.11
CA LYS A 78 10.67 30.10 -9.13
C LYS A 78 9.46 30.83 -9.69
N GLU A 79 8.33 30.15 -9.75
CA GLU A 79 7.06 30.74 -10.16
C GLU A 79 5.97 30.54 -9.12
N SER A 80 5.17 31.57 -8.88
CA SER A 80 4.06 31.52 -7.94
C SER A 80 2.75 31.31 -8.70
N LYS A 81 2.11 30.15 -8.53
CA LYS A 81 0.84 29.80 -9.18
C LYS A 81 -0.08 29.09 -8.19
N LYS A 82 -1.37 29.05 -8.49
CA LYS A 82 -2.38 28.21 -7.84
C LYS A 82 -2.40 26.82 -8.51
N ILE A 83 -2.88 25.81 -7.79
CA ILE A 83 -3.00 24.44 -8.31
C ILE A 83 -4.39 24.18 -8.88
N ALA A 84 -4.42 23.57 -10.05
CA ALA A 84 -5.62 23.11 -10.74
C ALA A 84 -5.45 21.70 -11.31
N PHE A 85 -6.56 21.11 -11.75
CA PHE A 85 -6.62 19.79 -12.38
C PHE A 85 -7.57 19.79 -13.59
N VAL A 86 -7.33 18.88 -14.53
CA VAL A 86 -8.32 18.56 -15.56
C VAL A 86 -9.47 17.77 -14.90
N LYS A 87 -10.71 18.22 -15.10
CA LYS A 87 -11.89 17.49 -14.63
C LYS A 87 -11.92 16.09 -15.27
N HIS A 88 -12.28 15.09 -14.48
CA HIS A 88 -12.28 13.66 -14.87
C HIS A 88 -10.89 13.03 -15.06
N ASN A 89 -9.78 13.70 -14.71
CA ASN A 89 -8.51 13.00 -14.52
C ASN A 89 -8.59 12.03 -13.32
N ARG A 90 -7.55 11.21 -13.16
CA ARG A 90 -7.42 10.20 -12.09
C ARG A 90 -7.82 10.78 -10.73
N PRO A 91 -8.66 10.11 -9.93
CA PRO A 91 -9.01 10.57 -8.59
C PRO A 91 -7.81 10.67 -7.64
N ILE A 92 -7.82 11.65 -6.74
CA ILE A 92 -6.80 11.82 -5.70
C ILE A 92 -7.10 10.89 -4.52
N ASP A 93 -6.18 9.99 -4.21
CA ASP A 93 -6.24 9.12 -3.04
C ASP A 93 -5.63 9.84 -1.82
N THR A 94 -6.45 10.20 -0.85
CA THR A 94 -6.02 10.89 0.38
C THR A 94 -4.94 10.12 1.14
N LYS A 95 -4.99 8.78 1.17
CA LYS A 95 -3.95 7.99 1.87
C LYS A 95 -2.60 8.09 1.17
N ARG A 96 -2.58 8.30 -0.16
CA ARG A 96 -1.33 8.56 -0.89
C ARG A 96 -0.83 9.97 -0.62
N VAL A 97 -1.72 10.95 -0.56
CA VAL A 97 -1.37 12.33 -0.17
C VAL A 97 -0.74 12.33 1.22
N ASP A 98 -1.34 11.67 2.21
CA ASP A 98 -0.81 11.58 3.57
C ASP A 98 0.59 10.94 3.60
N LYS A 99 0.84 9.93 2.76
CA LYS A 99 2.18 9.33 2.60
C LYS A 99 3.18 10.32 2.02
N TYR A 100 2.78 11.12 1.03
CA TYR A 100 3.65 12.17 0.48
C TYR A 100 3.96 13.25 1.53
N ILE A 101 2.96 13.71 2.28
CA ILE A 101 3.16 14.62 3.41
C ILE A 101 4.18 14.04 4.40
N TYR A 102 4.03 12.76 4.75
CA TYR A 102 4.96 12.08 5.64
C TYR A 102 6.40 12.07 5.07
N ILE A 103 6.62 11.62 3.83
CA ILE A 103 8.00 11.56 3.32
C ILE A 103 8.61 12.95 3.10
N ILE A 104 7.81 13.97 2.74
CA ILE A 104 8.28 15.36 2.60
C ILE A 104 8.74 15.88 3.97
N THR A 105 7.87 15.82 4.99
CA THR A 105 8.19 16.33 6.34
C THR A 105 9.29 15.56 7.06
N GLN A 106 9.59 14.33 6.63
CA GLN A 106 10.69 13.52 7.17
C GLN A 106 11.97 13.63 6.34
N ASN A 107 12.05 14.55 5.38
CA ASN A 107 13.18 14.75 4.47
C ASN A 107 13.59 13.47 3.72
N LYS A 108 12.59 12.67 3.31
CA LYS A 108 12.72 11.42 2.53
C LYS A 108 12.12 11.55 1.13
N TYR A 109 11.55 12.72 0.81
CA TYR A 109 11.06 13.01 -0.52
C TYR A 109 12.26 13.31 -1.42
N GLU A 110 12.32 12.65 -2.58
CA GLU A 110 13.36 12.92 -3.57
C GLU A 110 12.91 14.09 -4.46
N GLU A 111 13.66 15.20 -4.41
CA GLU A 111 13.36 16.41 -5.19
C GLU A 111 13.50 16.17 -6.69
N ALA A 112 14.27 15.16 -7.11
CA ALA A 112 14.35 14.75 -8.51
C ALA A 112 13.05 14.15 -9.07
N TYR A 113 12.02 13.90 -8.27
CA TYR A 113 10.74 13.39 -8.78
C TYR A 113 9.95 14.48 -9.54
N PRO A 114 9.73 14.33 -10.86
CA PRO A 114 9.17 15.41 -11.67
C PRO A 114 7.68 15.60 -11.41
N ILE A 115 7.23 16.84 -11.39
CA ILE A 115 5.81 17.20 -11.45
C ILE A 115 5.56 17.87 -12.81
N ILE A 116 4.63 17.30 -13.57
CA ILE A 116 4.33 17.81 -14.91
C ILE A 116 3.08 18.66 -14.83
N VAL A 117 3.19 19.91 -15.28
CA VAL A 117 2.11 20.89 -15.30
C VAL A 117 1.85 21.40 -16.71
N ALA A 118 0.68 22.01 -16.91
CA ALA A 118 0.38 22.85 -18.06
C ALA A 118 -0.22 24.17 -17.59
N GLU A 119 -0.06 25.21 -18.39
CA GLU A 119 -0.73 26.49 -18.15
C GLU A 119 -2.23 26.32 -18.33
N ALA A 120 -3.04 26.76 -17.36
CA ALA A 120 -4.48 26.50 -17.41
C ALA A 120 -5.16 27.14 -18.63
N GLU A 121 -4.68 28.30 -19.09
CA GLU A 121 -5.17 28.94 -20.32
C GLU A 121 -5.02 28.02 -21.55
N LYS A 122 -3.89 27.32 -21.68
CA LYS A 122 -3.61 26.39 -22.79
C LYS A 122 -4.42 25.11 -22.72
N ILE A 123 -4.95 24.78 -21.56
CA ILE A 123 -5.87 23.66 -21.36
C ILE A 123 -7.30 24.08 -21.72
N LEU A 124 -7.71 25.28 -21.29
CA LEU A 124 -9.03 25.84 -21.60
C LEU A 124 -9.20 26.18 -23.09
N GLU A 125 -8.13 26.59 -23.77
CA GLU A 125 -8.10 26.78 -25.24
C GLU A 125 -8.46 25.48 -25.99
N LYS A 126 -8.22 24.31 -25.38
CA LYS A 126 -8.50 22.98 -25.94
C LYS A 126 -9.84 22.40 -25.46
N GLU A 127 -10.70 23.26 -24.91
CA GLU A 127 -12.06 22.91 -24.45
C GLU A 127 -12.12 21.88 -23.31
N TYR A 128 -11.01 21.62 -22.63
CA TYR A 128 -11.01 20.84 -21.40
C TYR A 128 -11.59 21.66 -20.25
N THR A 129 -12.38 21.01 -19.38
CA THR A 129 -12.81 21.64 -18.13
C THR A 129 -11.68 21.57 -17.10
N VAL A 130 -11.30 22.72 -16.54
CA VAL A 130 -10.32 22.82 -15.47
C VAL A 130 -11.04 23.12 -14.15
N ILE A 131 -10.63 22.45 -13.08
CA ILE A 131 -11.10 22.66 -11.71
C ILE A 131 -9.94 23.04 -10.80
N ASP A 132 -10.18 23.89 -9.81
CA ASP A 132 -9.22 24.17 -8.75
C ASP A 132 -9.05 22.95 -7.82
N ILE A 133 -8.15 23.08 -6.85
CA ILE A 133 -7.83 22.02 -5.89
C ILE A 133 -9.02 21.55 -5.03
N ASN A 134 -10.06 22.38 -4.91
CA ASN A 134 -11.29 22.07 -4.16
C ASN A 134 -12.43 21.62 -5.09
N GLY A 135 -12.18 21.51 -6.40
CA GLY A 135 -13.14 21.04 -7.39
C GLY A 135 -14.02 22.11 -8.01
N LYS A 136 -13.75 23.40 -7.78
CA LYS A 136 -14.49 24.51 -8.41
C LYS A 136 -13.96 24.76 -9.82
N THR A 137 -14.85 24.89 -10.80
CA THR A 137 -14.46 25.21 -12.19
C THR A 137 -13.75 26.56 -12.28
N ILE A 138 -12.71 26.60 -13.11
CA ILE A 138 -11.89 27.80 -13.36
C ILE A 138 -12.30 28.44 -14.69
N ASP A 139 -12.52 29.74 -14.65
CA ASP A 139 -12.84 30.55 -15.82
C ASP A 139 -11.56 31.09 -16.49
N LYS A 140 -11.66 31.35 -17.80
CA LYS A 140 -10.56 31.88 -18.63
C LYS A 140 -9.93 33.16 -18.07
N THR A 141 -10.70 34.02 -17.40
CA THR A 141 -10.21 35.31 -16.86
C THR A 141 -9.23 35.17 -15.71
N THR A 142 -9.20 34.02 -15.03
CA THR A 142 -8.30 33.75 -13.90
C THR A 142 -7.28 32.66 -14.19
N ALA A 143 -7.32 32.09 -15.39
CA ALA A 143 -6.55 30.91 -15.76
C ALA A 143 -5.03 31.14 -15.71
N THR A 144 -4.57 32.37 -15.94
CA THR A 144 -3.14 32.75 -15.86
C THR A 144 -2.55 32.51 -14.48
N ASP A 145 -3.36 32.52 -13.41
CA ASP A 145 -2.90 32.26 -12.04
C ASP A 145 -2.62 30.77 -11.79
N TYR A 146 -3.02 29.86 -12.67
CA TYR A 146 -3.05 28.43 -12.38
C TYR A 146 -2.07 27.61 -13.22
N TYR A 147 -1.44 26.66 -12.53
CA TYR A 147 -0.90 25.46 -13.16
C TYR A 147 -1.85 24.28 -12.99
N VAL A 148 -2.13 23.61 -14.11
CA VAL A 148 -2.88 22.35 -14.16
C VAL A 148 -1.89 21.22 -14.01
N ILE A 149 -1.96 20.47 -12.92
CA ILE A 149 -1.10 19.30 -12.72
C ILE A 149 -1.58 18.15 -13.60
N LEU A 150 -0.74 17.71 -14.53
CA LEU A 150 -0.98 16.58 -15.43
C LEU A 150 -0.45 15.27 -14.81
N ASP A 151 0.78 15.31 -14.27
CA ASP A 151 1.36 14.23 -13.45
C ASP A 151 1.84 14.77 -12.12
N GLY A 152 1.64 13.99 -11.05
CA GLY A 152 2.02 14.37 -9.69
C GLY A 152 0.89 14.94 -8.85
N GLN A 153 -0.38 14.70 -9.20
CA GLN A 153 -1.56 15.20 -8.46
C GLN A 153 -1.51 14.97 -6.93
N HIS A 154 -1.06 13.79 -6.51
CA HIS A 154 -0.95 13.44 -5.08
C HIS A 154 0.18 14.23 -4.39
N ARG A 155 1.28 14.47 -5.11
CA ARG A 155 2.44 15.23 -4.64
C ARG A 155 2.09 16.72 -4.55
N GLY A 156 1.53 17.30 -5.61
CA GLY A 156 1.06 18.68 -5.60
C GLY A 156 0.03 18.95 -4.50
N THR A 157 -0.92 18.03 -4.29
CA THR A 157 -1.89 18.15 -3.18
C THR A 157 -1.21 18.08 -1.81
N ALA A 158 -0.18 17.24 -1.64
CA ALA A 158 0.58 17.15 -0.40
C ALA A 158 1.32 18.47 -0.11
N PHE A 159 2.00 19.04 -1.10
CA PHE A 159 2.65 20.35 -0.97
C PHE A 159 1.63 21.47 -0.67
N ALA A 160 0.47 21.46 -1.34
CA ALA A 160 -0.58 22.44 -1.07
C ALA A 160 -1.15 22.34 0.36
N LYS A 161 -1.25 21.14 0.92
CA LYS A 161 -1.64 20.91 2.31
C LYS A 161 -0.57 21.36 3.31
N LEU A 162 0.70 21.14 2.98
CA LEU A 162 1.83 21.61 3.79
C LEU A 162 1.87 23.15 3.83
N ALA A 163 1.74 23.79 2.67
CA ALA A 163 1.63 25.24 2.59
C ALA A 163 0.43 25.78 3.40
N ALA A 164 -0.73 25.12 3.32
CA ALA A 164 -1.91 25.48 4.13
C ALA A 164 -1.68 25.30 5.65
N ALA A 165 -0.81 24.37 6.05
CA ALA A 165 -0.41 24.18 7.45
C ALA A 165 0.61 25.21 7.95
N GLY A 166 1.06 26.12 7.08
CA GLY A 166 2.04 27.16 7.38
C GLY A 166 3.50 26.74 7.18
N GLU A 167 3.73 25.61 6.53
CA GLU A 167 5.10 25.17 6.19
C GLU A 167 5.62 25.94 4.98
N GLU A 168 6.88 26.40 5.07
CA GLU A 168 7.59 26.99 3.95
C GLU A 168 8.05 25.88 3.00
N VAL A 169 7.22 25.59 1.99
CA VAL A 169 7.48 24.54 1.01
C VAL A 169 7.44 25.07 -0.42
N GLU A 170 8.34 24.53 -1.25
CA GLU A 170 8.38 24.75 -2.68
C GLU A 170 8.14 23.40 -3.38
N ILE A 171 7.46 23.43 -4.52
CA ILE A 171 7.23 22.24 -5.35
C ILE A 171 8.45 22.06 -6.25
N PRO A 172 9.29 21.02 -6.04
CA PRO A 172 10.53 20.85 -6.78
C PRO A 172 10.29 20.23 -8.17
N ASN A 173 11.29 20.39 -9.05
CA ASN A 173 11.42 19.71 -10.33
C ASN A 173 10.16 19.73 -11.21
N VAL A 174 9.67 20.92 -11.50
CA VAL A 174 8.42 21.13 -12.23
C VAL A 174 8.72 21.34 -13.72
N TYR A 175 8.02 20.62 -14.60
CA TYR A 175 8.13 20.81 -16.05
C TYR A 175 6.80 21.23 -16.66
N ILE A 176 6.82 22.27 -17.48
CA ILE A 176 5.65 22.75 -18.22
C ILE A 176 5.53 21.97 -19.53
N ARG A 177 4.35 21.39 -19.79
CA ARG A 177 4.03 20.59 -20.98
C ARG A 177 2.63 20.92 -21.52
N ASN A 178 2.56 21.94 -22.37
CA ASN A 178 1.33 22.35 -23.07
C ASN A 178 1.03 21.48 -24.32
N LYS A 179 0.84 20.17 -24.15
CA LYS A 179 0.59 19.20 -25.25
C LYS A 179 -0.69 19.50 -26.01
N GLU A 180 -0.70 19.26 -27.33
CA GLU A 180 -1.89 19.44 -28.19
C GLU A 180 -3.07 18.56 -27.75
N ASN A 181 -2.84 17.25 -27.58
CA ASN A 181 -3.83 16.32 -27.07
C ASN A 181 -3.54 15.95 -25.60
N ILE A 182 -4.24 16.62 -24.67
CA ILE A 182 -4.06 16.41 -23.23
C ILE A 182 -4.67 15.07 -22.79
N GLY A 183 -5.80 14.64 -23.37
CA GLY A 183 -6.49 13.41 -22.99
C GLY A 183 -5.67 12.15 -23.31
N GLU A 184 -5.07 12.09 -24.49
CA GLU A 184 -4.13 11.01 -24.86
C GLU A 184 -2.91 11.00 -23.93
N TYR A 185 -2.29 12.16 -23.70
CA TYR A 185 -1.16 12.27 -22.79
C TYR A 185 -1.50 11.79 -21.37
N LEU A 186 -2.66 12.19 -20.84
CA LEU A 186 -3.13 11.74 -19.52
C LEU A 186 -3.38 10.23 -19.50
N THR A 187 -3.86 9.65 -20.60
CA THR A 187 -4.08 8.20 -20.70
C THR A 187 -2.75 7.46 -20.65
N ASP A 188 -1.78 7.84 -21.48
CA ASP A 188 -0.46 7.21 -21.54
C ASP A 188 0.27 7.21 -20.19
N ILE A 189 0.32 8.37 -19.52
CA ILE A 189 0.99 8.47 -18.21
C ILE A 189 0.27 7.65 -17.14
N ASN A 190 -1.06 7.58 -17.18
CA ASN A 190 -1.83 6.84 -16.19
C ASN A 190 -1.68 5.32 -16.38
N GLU A 191 -1.58 4.85 -17.62
CA GLU A 191 -1.32 3.45 -17.95
C GLU A 191 0.11 3.03 -17.58
N ALA A 192 1.10 3.92 -17.78
CA ALA A 192 2.48 3.68 -17.38
C ALA A 192 2.65 3.69 -15.84
N ALA A 193 1.94 4.58 -15.13
CA ALA A 193 2.02 4.75 -13.68
C ALA A 193 1.18 3.72 -12.88
N LYS A 194 1.44 2.43 -13.11
CA LYS A 194 0.83 1.34 -12.33
C LYS A 194 1.36 1.35 -10.90
N SER A 195 0.43 1.22 -9.96
CA SER A 195 0.77 1.13 -8.54
C SER A 195 1.23 -0.28 -8.20
N TRP A 196 2.10 -0.39 -7.19
CA TRP A 196 2.57 -1.69 -6.72
C TRP A 196 1.42 -2.64 -6.39
N ASP A 197 1.47 -3.81 -6.98
CA ASP A 197 0.57 -4.91 -6.66
C ASP A 197 1.06 -5.67 -5.41
N ASN A 198 0.46 -6.82 -5.10
CA ASN A 198 0.92 -7.61 -3.96
C ASN A 198 2.23 -8.36 -4.24
N LYS A 199 2.51 -8.76 -5.49
CA LYS A 199 3.78 -9.40 -5.84
C LYS A 199 4.93 -8.44 -5.57
N ASP A 200 4.81 -7.19 -6.01
CA ASP A 200 5.79 -6.12 -5.77
C ASP A 200 6.07 -5.96 -4.27
N LYS A 201 5.00 -5.90 -3.45
CA LYS A 201 5.12 -5.77 -1.99
C LYS A 201 5.78 -6.98 -1.34
N PHE A 202 5.47 -8.19 -1.77
CA PHE A 202 6.09 -9.39 -1.21
C PHE A 202 7.58 -9.48 -1.56
N ALA A 203 7.93 -9.16 -2.80
CA ALA A 203 9.32 -9.10 -3.24
C ALA A 203 10.14 -8.19 -2.32
N VAL A 204 9.66 -6.96 -2.09
CA VAL A 204 10.32 -5.98 -1.23
C VAL A 204 10.26 -6.37 0.25
N ALA A 205 9.17 -6.98 0.72
CA ALA A 205 9.06 -7.41 2.11
C ALA A 205 10.17 -8.42 2.49
N GLY A 206 10.64 -9.24 1.54
CA GLY A 206 11.79 -10.13 1.77
C GLY A 206 13.11 -9.40 2.05
N LEU A 207 13.25 -8.15 1.60
CA LEU A 207 14.43 -7.31 1.87
C LEU A 207 14.36 -6.63 3.25
N THR A 208 13.15 -6.34 3.75
CA THR A 208 12.95 -5.49 4.92
C THR A 208 12.71 -6.27 6.21
N THR A 209 12.32 -7.53 6.12
CA THR A 209 11.99 -8.36 7.30
C THR A 209 13.05 -9.42 7.57
N GLU A 210 13.27 -9.74 8.85
CA GLU A 210 14.05 -10.91 9.25
C GLU A 210 13.22 -12.20 9.36
N ASN A 211 11.91 -12.14 9.11
CA ASN A 211 11.05 -13.31 9.20
C ASN A 211 11.31 -14.30 8.04
N GLU A 212 11.84 -15.47 8.39
CA GLU A 212 12.20 -16.52 7.44
C GLU A 212 11.04 -16.95 6.52
N ALA A 213 9.81 -17.04 7.05
CA ALA A 213 8.66 -17.43 6.25
C ALA A 213 8.35 -16.43 5.13
N ILE A 214 8.49 -15.13 5.40
CA ILE A 214 8.29 -14.10 4.38
C ILE A 214 9.43 -14.11 3.36
N LYS A 215 10.68 -14.32 3.80
CA LYS A 215 11.83 -14.46 2.89
C LYS A 215 11.62 -15.64 1.92
N THR A 216 11.28 -16.82 2.45
CA THR A 216 10.98 -18.00 1.62
C THR A 216 9.81 -17.76 0.65
N ILE A 217 8.72 -17.15 1.12
CA ILE A 217 7.58 -16.83 0.25
C ILE A 217 7.99 -15.82 -0.85
N SER A 218 8.80 -14.81 -0.51
CA SER A 218 9.31 -13.81 -1.44
C SER A 218 10.16 -14.44 -2.55
N GLU A 219 11.09 -15.33 -2.18
CA GLU A 219 11.92 -16.08 -3.14
C GLU A 219 11.06 -16.86 -4.14
N LYS A 220 10.02 -17.55 -3.65
CA LYS A 220 9.11 -18.33 -4.50
C LYS A 220 8.26 -17.44 -5.39
N ILE A 221 7.86 -16.26 -4.93
CA ILE A 221 7.21 -15.28 -5.81
C ILE A 221 8.16 -14.82 -6.92
N GLY A 222 9.45 -14.66 -6.61
CA GLY A 222 10.51 -14.42 -7.60
C GLY A 222 10.65 -15.55 -8.64
N GLU A 223 10.39 -16.79 -8.26
CA GLU A 223 10.32 -17.95 -9.18
C GLU A 223 9.03 -17.99 -10.04
N GLY A 224 8.09 -17.07 -9.84
CA GLY A 224 6.83 -16.99 -10.59
C GLY A 224 5.58 -17.49 -9.85
N PHE A 225 5.70 -17.86 -8.56
CA PHE A 225 4.55 -18.27 -7.78
C PHE A 225 3.62 -17.10 -7.43
N ASN A 226 2.32 -17.38 -7.38
CA ASN A 226 1.33 -16.43 -6.90
C ASN A 226 1.51 -16.27 -5.38
N PRO A 227 1.48 -15.03 -4.85
CA PRO A 227 1.72 -14.81 -3.43
C PRO A 227 0.79 -15.57 -2.49
N SER A 228 -0.49 -15.70 -2.86
CA SER A 228 -1.45 -16.46 -2.05
C SER A 228 -1.16 -17.95 -2.06
N THR A 229 -0.75 -18.49 -3.21
CA THR A 229 -0.42 -19.92 -3.34
C THR A 229 0.86 -20.24 -2.59
N ALA A 230 1.91 -19.42 -2.74
CA ALA A 230 3.15 -19.57 -1.98
C ALA A 230 2.89 -19.53 -0.46
N ALA A 231 2.09 -18.58 0.02
CA ALA A 231 1.69 -18.55 1.43
C ALA A 231 0.95 -19.83 1.87
N LEU A 232 0.04 -20.36 1.05
CA LEU A 232 -0.65 -21.63 1.36
C LEU A 232 0.29 -22.83 1.40
N ILE A 233 1.31 -22.88 0.53
CA ILE A 233 2.30 -23.98 0.50
C ILE A 233 3.10 -24.02 1.80
N TYR A 234 3.61 -22.86 2.25
CA TYR A 234 4.55 -22.79 3.37
C TYR A 234 3.92 -22.55 4.74
N LEU A 235 2.70 -22.00 4.79
CA LEU A 235 2.02 -21.62 6.03
C LEU A 235 0.68 -22.32 6.24
N GLY A 236 0.12 -22.94 5.19
CA GLY A 236 -1.27 -23.43 5.19
C GLY A 236 -2.33 -22.32 5.26
N LYS A 237 -1.92 -21.05 5.24
CA LYS A 237 -2.81 -19.88 5.38
C LYS A 237 -2.36 -18.73 4.48
N LYS A 238 -3.33 -17.92 4.05
CA LYS A 238 -3.06 -16.66 3.35
C LYS A 238 -2.55 -15.61 4.33
N LEU A 239 -1.63 -14.79 3.88
CA LEU A 239 -1.17 -13.61 4.60
C LEU A 239 -2.08 -12.43 4.28
N ASN A 240 -2.43 -11.64 5.30
CA ASN A 240 -3.25 -10.45 5.13
C ASN A 240 -2.38 -9.21 4.83
N ALA A 241 -3.00 -8.18 4.26
CA ALA A 241 -2.31 -6.95 3.88
C ALA A 241 -1.72 -6.19 5.08
N SER A 242 -2.31 -6.29 6.28
CA SER A 242 -1.80 -5.61 7.47
C SER A 242 -0.46 -6.18 7.91
N LEU A 243 -0.33 -7.51 7.92
CA LEU A 243 0.91 -8.20 8.25
C LEU A 243 2.00 -7.89 7.22
N LEU A 244 1.66 -7.90 5.93
CA LEU A 244 2.60 -7.52 4.87
C LEU A 244 3.09 -6.07 5.01
N ASN A 245 2.19 -5.14 5.34
CA ASN A 245 2.57 -3.74 5.58
C ASN A 245 3.49 -3.57 6.79
N LYS A 246 3.39 -4.44 7.81
CA LYS A 246 4.35 -4.46 8.93
C LYS A 246 5.71 -4.98 8.48
N ALA A 247 5.72 -6.09 7.74
CA ALA A 247 6.95 -6.66 7.18
C ALA A 247 7.70 -5.66 6.29
N LEU A 248 6.98 -4.92 5.44
CA LEU A 248 7.52 -3.83 4.59
C LEU A 248 8.19 -2.70 5.37
N LYS A 249 7.84 -2.51 6.64
CA LYS A 249 8.43 -1.50 7.53
C LYS A 249 9.57 -2.05 8.39
N GLY A 250 9.91 -3.34 8.23
CA GLY A 250 10.85 -4.05 9.10
C GLY A 250 10.33 -4.24 10.53
N GLU A 251 9.03 -4.09 10.75
CA GLU A 251 8.44 -4.37 12.06
C GLU A 251 8.41 -5.87 12.34
N GLU A 252 8.48 -6.24 13.63
CA GLU A 252 8.28 -7.63 14.05
C GLU A 252 6.87 -8.10 13.67
N ILE A 253 6.78 -9.26 13.02
CA ILE A 253 5.52 -9.84 12.58
C ILE A 253 5.19 -11.11 13.34
N LYS A 254 3.91 -11.25 13.68
CA LYS A 254 3.34 -12.50 14.19
C LYS A 254 2.52 -13.13 13.08
N LEU A 255 2.78 -14.39 12.78
CA LEU A 255 2.03 -15.15 11.78
C LEU A 255 0.54 -15.25 12.18
N PRO A 256 -0.38 -15.41 11.20
CA PRO A 256 -1.80 -15.59 11.49
C PRO A 256 -2.04 -16.78 12.43
N LYS A 257 -3.10 -16.71 13.24
CA LYS A 257 -3.48 -17.83 14.12
C LYS A 257 -3.67 -19.11 13.29
N GLY A 258 -3.00 -20.18 13.69
CA GLY A 258 -3.03 -21.48 13.01
C GLY A 258 -2.19 -21.56 11.74
N ALA A 259 -1.41 -20.52 11.40
CA ALA A 259 -0.35 -20.64 10.42
C ALA A 259 0.88 -21.28 11.08
N ILE A 260 1.44 -22.30 10.44
CA ILE A 260 2.66 -22.97 10.89
C ILE A 260 3.64 -22.90 9.72
N PHE A 261 4.76 -22.22 9.92
CA PHE A 261 5.81 -22.20 8.91
C PHE A 261 6.52 -23.54 8.88
N ASN A 262 6.47 -24.20 7.73
CA ASN A 262 7.20 -25.44 7.48
C ASN A 262 7.84 -25.41 6.09
N LYS A 263 9.11 -25.01 6.06
CA LYS A 263 9.90 -24.90 4.83
C LYS A 263 10.07 -26.26 4.14
N GLU A 264 10.43 -27.28 4.91
CA GLU A 264 10.69 -28.63 4.39
C GLU A 264 9.45 -29.21 3.70
N ARG A 265 8.29 -29.13 4.34
CA ARG A 265 7.00 -29.57 3.76
C ARG A 265 6.67 -28.82 2.47
N GLY A 266 6.82 -27.50 2.48
CA GLY A 266 6.54 -26.67 1.31
C GLY A 266 7.47 -26.99 0.14
N ASP A 267 8.77 -27.13 0.41
CA ASP A 267 9.78 -27.51 -0.59
C ASP A 267 9.50 -28.93 -1.13
N LYS A 268 9.16 -29.88 -0.26
CA LYS A 268 8.79 -31.26 -0.65
C LYS A 268 7.59 -31.28 -1.60
N PHE A 269 6.54 -30.49 -1.31
CA PHE A 269 5.39 -30.36 -2.21
C PHE A 269 5.80 -29.86 -3.60
N ILE A 270 6.57 -28.77 -3.65
CA ILE A 270 7.02 -28.18 -4.93
C ILE A 270 7.91 -29.16 -5.70
N ILE A 271 8.86 -29.82 -5.03
CA ILE A 271 9.76 -30.80 -5.64
C ILE A 271 8.97 -31.94 -6.27
N LEU A 272 8.00 -32.51 -5.55
CA LEU A 272 7.19 -33.62 -6.05
C LEU A 272 6.27 -33.19 -7.20
N CYS A 273 5.68 -32.00 -7.14
CA CYS A 273 4.94 -31.44 -8.27
C CYS A 273 5.84 -31.28 -9.52
N LYS A 274 7.05 -30.73 -9.35
CA LYS A 274 8.02 -30.61 -10.45
C LYS A 274 8.43 -31.97 -11.01
N ALA A 275 8.64 -32.96 -10.13
CA ALA A 275 8.92 -34.34 -10.53
C ALA A 275 7.76 -35.00 -11.28
N ALA A 276 6.51 -34.59 -11.00
CA ALA A 276 5.32 -34.98 -11.75
C ALA A 276 5.11 -34.19 -13.07
N GLY A 277 6.11 -33.41 -13.51
CA GLY A 277 6.08 -32.64 -14.76
C GLY A 277 5.34 -31.31 -14.66
N MET A 278 4.91 -30.89 -13.48
CA MET A 278 4.21 -29.62 -13.30
C MET A 278 5.19 -28.43 -13.38
N SER A 279 4.98 -27.54 -14.34
CA SER A 279 5.70 -26.25 -14.39
C SER A 279 5.22 -25.31 -13.26
N VAL A 280 5.99 -24.27 -12.95
CA VAL A 280 5.59 -23.26 -11.95
C VAL A 280 4.22 -22.64 -12.29
N GLU A 281 3.94 -22.40 -13.57
CA GLU A 281 2.65 -21.88 -14.07
C GLU A 281 1.45 -22.79 -13.77
N ILE A 282 1.71 -24.07 -13.55
CA ILE A 282 0.71 -25.05 -13.11
C ILE A 282 0.65 -25.07 -11.59
N ILE A 283 1.79 -25.26 -10.90
CA ILE A 283 1.85 -25.40 -9.43
C ILE A 283 1.28 -24.16 -8.72
N THR A 284 1.51 -22.98 -9.29
CA THR A 284 1.04 -21.69 -8.78
C THR A 284 -0.49 -21.58 -8.73
N ARG A 285 -1.22 -22.47 -9.40
CA ARG A 285 -2.68 -22.50 -9.37
C ARG A 285 -3.15 -23.04 -8.03
N ARG A 286 -4.01 -22.26 -7.39
CA ARG A 286 -4.37 -22.42 -5.97
C ARG A 286 -4.96 -23.80 -5.63
N TYR A 287 -5.74 -24.35 -6.55
CA TYR A 287 -6.46 -25.59 -6.33
C TYR A 287 -5.57 -26.81 -6.10
N TYR A 288 -4.31 -26.82 -6.59
CA TYR A 288 -3.39 -27.94 -6.31
C TYR A 288 -2.99 -28.00 -4.84
N ILE A 289 -2.56 -26.87 -4.27
CA ILE A 289 -2.17 -26.85 -2.84
C ILE A 289 -3.40 -26.97 -1.93
N GLU A 290 -4.54 -26.39 -2.31
CA GLU A 290 -5.79 -26.54 -1.54
C GLU A 290 -6.29 -27.98 -1.56
N GLY A 291 -6.27 -28.65 -2.72
CA GLY A 291 -6.61 -30.07 -2.85
C GLY A 291 -5.65 -30.96 -2.07
N PHE A 292 -4.34 -30.73 -2.19
CA PHE A 292 -3.33 -31.47 -1.43
C PHE A 292 -3.52 -31.33 0.09
N ASN A 293 -3.67 -30.10 0.58
CA ASN A 293 -3.86 -29.85 2.01
C ASN A 293 -5.15 -30.50 2.51
N SER A 294 -6.24 -30.42 1.74
CA SER A 294 -7.52 -31.06 2.09
C SER A 294 -7.40 -32.58 2.12
N PHE A 295 -6.72 -33.17 1.15
CA PHE A 295 -6.47 -34.61 1.12
C PHE A 295 -5.62 -35.06 2.32
N ALA A 296 -4.54 -34.34 2.63
CA ALA A 296 -3.69 -34.60 3.79
C ALA A 296 -4.46 -34.49 5.12
N ILE A 297 -5.36 -33.50 5.26
CA ILE A 297 -6.24 -33.37 6.43
C ILE A 297 -7.19 -34.57 6.55
N SER A 298 -7.76 -35.03 5.45
CA SER A 298 -8.70 -36.17 5.44
C SER A 298 -8.02 -37.54 5.62
N THR A 299 -6.71 -37.62 5.44
CA THR A 299 -5.92 -38.85 5.50
C THR A 299 -4.74 -38.70 6.45
N ASN A 300 -3.55 -38.38 5.92
CA ASN A 300 -2.38 -37.86 6.62
C ASN A 300 -1.36 -37.35 5.58
N GLU A 301 -0.28 -36.69 6.05
CA GLU A 301 0.74 -36.14 5.15
C GLU A 301 1.50 -37.19 4.34
N ASP A 302 1.84 -38.33 4.95
CA ASP A 302 2.61 -39.38 4.27
C ASP A 302 1.83 -39.97 3.10
N LYS A 303 0.54 -40.25 3.30
CA LYS A 303 -0.37 -40.68 2.23
C LYS A 303 -0.49 -39.62 1.14
N ALA A 304 -0.67 -38.35 1.49
CA ALA A 304 -0.78 -37.28 0.50
C ALA A 304 0.49 -37.12 -0.34
N PHE A 305 1.67 -37.14 0.29
CA PHE A 305 2.94 -37.06 -0.44
C PHE A 305 3.23 -38.34 -1.25
N GLY A 306 2.85 -39.51 -0.73
CA GLY A 306 2.91 -40.78 -1.45
C GLY A 306 2.09 -40.71 -2.74
N ALA A 307 0.82 -40.34 -2.63
CA ALA A 307 -0.07 -40.16 -3.77
C ALA A 307 0.51 -39.17 -4.80
N LEU A 308 0.97 -37.99 -4.35
CA LEU A 308 1.56 -36.99 -5.25
C LEU A 308 2.78 -37.53 -6.02
N LYS A 309 3.61 -38.36 -5.37
CA LYS A 309 4.76 -39.00 -6.00
C LYS A 309 4.32 -40.00 -7.07
N GLU A 310 3.24 -40.74 -6.84
CA GLU A 310 2.71 -41.72 -7.80
C GLU A 310 2.01 -41.08 -9.00
N ILE A 311 1.40 -39.88 -8.85
CA ILE A 311 0.84 -39.14 -9.99
C ILE A 311 1.88 -39.00 -11.12
N GLY A 312 3.12 -38.64 -10.78
CA GLY A 312 4.19 -38.45 -11.77
C GLY A 312 4.63 -39.72 -12.51
N ARG A 313 4.21 -40.91 -12.04
CA ARG A 313 4.54 -42.21 -12.65
C ARG A 313 3.46 -42.71 -13.61
N GLN A 314 2.28 -42.10 -13.63
CA GLN A 314 1.23 -42.47 -14.57
C GLN A 314 1.58 -42.01 -16.00
N THR A 315 1.28 -42.86 -16.98
CA THR A 315 1.59 -42.61 -18.41
C THR A 315 0.86 -41.39 -18.98
N ASP A 316 -0.31 -41.05 -18.44
CA ASP A 316 -1.16 -39.92 -18.84
C ASP A 316 -1.23 -38.79 -17.77
N SER A 317 -0.29 -38.80 -16.83
CA SER A 317 -0.22 -37.87 -15.68
C SER A 317 -0.44 -36.40 -16.06
N MET A 318 0.25 -35.91 -17.10
CA MET A 318 0.12 -34.52 -17.54
C MET A 318 -1.24 -34.17 -18.12
N ALA A 319 -1.94 -35.13 -18.76
CA ALA A 319 -3.29 -34.91 -19.24
C ALA A 319 -4.27 -34.79 -18.05
N LYS A 320 -4.15 -35.70 -17.06
CA LYS A 320 -4.92 -35.65 -15.83
C LYS A 320 -4.69 -34.35 -15.04
N ILE A 321 -3.42 -33.96 -14.85
CA ILE A 321 -3.04 -32.69 -14.19
C ILE A 321 -3.68 -31.50 -14.91
N LYS A 322 -3.56 -31.37 -16.24
CA LYS A 322 -4.13 -30.22 -16.98
C LYS A 322 -5.66 -30.14 -16.92
N ASN A 323 -6.33 -31.26 -16.66
CA ASN A 323 -7.78 -31.34 -16.51
C ASN A 323 -8.27 -30.86 -15.14
N VAL A 324 -7.41 -30.77 -14.13
CA VAL A 324 -7.77 -30.22 -12.81
C VAL A 324 -8.16 -28.74 -12.95
N LYS A 325 -9.39 -28.40 -12.56
CA LYS A 325 -9.95 -27.04 -12.54
C LYS A 325 -10.23 -26.55 -11.12
N GLU A 326 -10.48 -27.46 -10.17
CA GLU A 326 -10.72 -27.14 -8.77
C GLU A 326 -10.04 -28.10 -7.80
N GLY A 327 -10.16 -27.81 -6.50
CA GLY A 327 -9.47 -28.58 -5.45
C GLY A 327 -9.94 -30.03 -5.41
N ASP A 328 -11.25 -30.26 -5.61
CA ASP A 328 -11.86 -31.58 -5.58
C ASP A 328 -11.38 -32.48 -6.72
N ASP A 329 -11.12 -31.92 -7.91
CA ASP A 329 -10.50 -32.64 -9.02
C ASP A 329 -9.11 -33.18 -8.62
N PHE A 330 -8.31 -32.36 -7.93
CA PHE A 330 -6.98 -32.78 -7.50
C PHE A 330 -7.03 -33.80 -6.37
N ILE A 331 -8.01 -33.69 -5.46
CA ILE A 331 -8.27 -34.70 -4.43
C ILE A 331 -8.65 -36.03 -5.08
N ALA A 332 -9.51 -36.02 -6.11
CA ALA A 332 -9.88 -37.22 -6.85
C ALA A 332 -8.65 -37.86 -7.52
N LEU A 333 -7.78 -37.05 -8.13
CA LEU A 333 -6.54 -37.52 -8.72
C LEU A 333 -5.60 -38.15 -7.69
N LEU A 334 -5.46 -37.54 -6.50
CA LEU A 334 -4.66 -38.10 -5.41
C LEU A 334 -5.24 -39.43 -4.93
N LYS A 335 -6.57 -39.55 -4.80
CA LYS A 335 -7.25 -40.79 -4.38
C LYS A 335 -7.08 -41.95 -5.37
N ASP A 336 -6.97 -41.67 -6.67
CA ASP A 336 -6.75 -42.68 -7.73
C ASP A 336 -5.41 -43.42 -7.56
N VAL A 337 -4.45 -42.83 -6.84
CA VAL A 337 -3.08 -43.33 -6.70
C VAL A 337 -2.58 -43.49 -5.26
N ALA A 338 -3.46 -43.23 -4.27
CA ALA A 338 -3.12 -43.16 -2.84
C ALA A 338 -3.04 -44.51 -2.13
#